data_AF-A0A924L3W1-F1
#
_entry.id   AF-A0A924L3W1-F1
#
_cell.length_a   1.000
_cell.length_b   1.000
_cell.length_c   1.000
_cell.angle_alpha   90.00
_cell.angle_beta   90.00
_cell.angle_gamma   90.00
#
_symmetry.space_group_name_H-M   'P 1'
#
loop_
_entity.id
_entity.type
_entity.pdbx_description
1 polymer ?
#
loop_
_entity_poly.entity_id
_entity_poly.type
_entity_poly.pdbx_seq_one_letter_code
_entity_poly.pdbx_strand_id
1 'polypeptide(L)'
;IPDPIGMVGPSKGGKMPSNVFKAQDFIRAELLGFDFDARFNVTSATVYFAGAGFSNSGSIQTATITSGSLAPIKSKIDLCKPGSTVTFDELKVVGPDGHTRTIPPVSFVLY
;
A
#
# COMPACT_ATOMS: atom_id res chain seq x y z
N ILE A 1 -8.08 2.76 20.91
CA ILE A 1 -8.19 2.01 19.63
C ILE A 1 -6.78 1.69 19.18
N PRO A 2 -6.43 0.41 18.95
CA PRO A 2 -5.09 0.01 18.51
C PRO A 2 -4.77 0.58 17.13
N ASP A 3 -3.50 0.55 16.75
CA ASP A 3 -3.10 1.02 15.42
C ASP A 3 -3.53 0.01 14.35
N PRO A 4 -4.11 0.48 13.23
CA PRO A 4 -4.49 -0.39 12.13
C PRO A 4 -3.25 -0.85 11.35
N ILE A 5 -3.46 -1.86 10.51
CA ILE A 5 -2.46 -2.37 9.57
C ILE A 5 -2.81 -1.97 8.14
N GLY A 6 -1.80 -1.64 7.35
CA GLY A 6 -1.95 -1.40 5.92
C GLY A 6 -2.22 -2.71 5.16
N MET A 7 -3.25 -2.73 4.33
CA MET A 7 -3.64 -3.89 3.54
C MET A 7 -3.93 -3.53 2.09
N VAL A 8 -3.43 -4.34 1.16
CA VAL A 8 -3.76 -4.27 -0.27
C VAL A 8 -4.41 -5.61 -0.65
N GLY A 9 -5.65 -5.56 -1.14
CA GLY A 9 -6.47 -6.77 -1.28
C GLY A 9 -6.57 -7.52 0.06
N PRO A 10 -6.41 -8.85 0.09
CA PRO A 10 -6.49 -9.63 1.33
C PRO A 10 -5.18 -9.69 2.14
N SER A 11 -4.13 -8.96 1.73
CA SER A 11 -2.79 -9.13 2.29
C SER A 11 -2.27 -7.90 3.02
N LYS A 12 -1.56 -8.16 4.13
CA LYS A 12 -0.80 -7.19 4.93
C LYS A 12 0.67 -7.06 4.52
N GLY A 13 1.02 -7.47 3.29
CA GLY A 13 2.38 -7.46 2.76
C GLY A 13 2.94 -8.85 2.42
N GLY A 14 4.23 -8.91 2.15
CA GLY A 14 4.94 -10.15 1.80
C GLY A 14 4.75 -10.56 0.34
N LYS A 15 4.76 -11.87 0.07
CA LYS A 15 4.67 -12.38 -1.31
C LYS A 15 3.25 -12.30 -1.84
N MET A 16 3.07 -11.74 -3.04
CA MET A 16 1.77 -11.67 -3.72
C MET A 16 1.91 -11.95 -5.22
N PRO A 17 0.98 -12.69 -5.85
CA PRO A 17 0.96 -12.78 -7.31
C PRO A 17 0.84 -11.40 -7.95
N SER A 18 1.68 -11.12 -8.93
CA SER A 18 1.73 -9.82 -9.61
C SER A 18 0.38 -9.42 -10.23
N ASN A 19 -0.36 -10.37 -10.80
CA ASN A 19 -1.71 -10.13 -11.35
C ASN A 19 -2.73 -9.75 -10.26
N VAL A 20 -2.67 -10.39 -9.09
CA VAL A 20 -3.56 -10.09 -7.96
C VAL A 20 -3.29 -8.69 -7.43
N PHE A 21 -2.02 -8.32 -7.26
CA PHE A 21 -1.65 -6.96 -6.82
C PHE A 21 -2.15 -5.90 -7.79
N LYS A 22 -1.94 -6.12 -9.09
CA LYS A 22 -2.36 -5.18 -10.16
C LYS A 22 -3.86 -5.00 -10.29
N ALA A 23 -4.65 -5.96 -9.81
CA ALA A 23 -6.10 -5.89 -9.81
C ALA A 23 -6.68 -5.11 -8.61
N GLN A 24 -5.84 -4.65 -7.68
CA GLN A 24 -6.31 -3.89 -6.52
C GLN A 24 -6.41 -2.41 -6.83
N ASP A 25 -7.50 -1.80 -6.40
CA ASP A 25 -7.76 -0.36 -6.58
C ASP A 25 -7.43 0.47 -5.33
N PHE A 26 -7.28 -0.19 -4.16
CA PHE A 26 -7.15 0.49 -2.88
C PHE A 26 -6.11 -0.17 -1.95
N ILE A 27 -5.44 0.68 -1.17
CA ILE A 27 -4.83 0.34 0.11
C ILE A 27 -5.77 0.77 1.25
N ARG A 28 -5.94 -0.10 2.24
CA ARG A 28 -6.84 0.10 3.39
C ARG A 28 -6.08 0.01 4.70
N ALA A 29 -6.66 0.59 5.74
CA ALA A 29 -6.17 0.49 7.11
C ALA A 29 -7.18 -0.33 7.92
N GLU A 30 -6.81 -1.56 8.30
CA GLU A 30 -7.71 -2.52 8.95
C GLU A 30 -7.26 -2.83 10.39
N LEU A 31 -8.22 -3.00 11.30
CA LEU A 31 -7.95 -3.42 12.68
C LEU A 31 -8.18 -4.93 12.80
N LEU A 32 -7.10 -5.70 12.99
CA LEU A 32 -7.22 -7.14 13.18
C LEU A 32 -7.73 -7.47 14.59
N GLY A 33 -8.81 -8.25 14.67
CA GLY A 33 -9.34 -8.75 15.95
C GLY A 33 -9.99 -7.68 16.83
N PHE A 34 -10.45 -6.58 16.23
CA PHE A 34 -11.15 -5.51 16.95
C PHE A 34 -12.66 -5.61 16.75
N ASP A 35 -13.41 -5.68 17.85
CA ASP A 35 -14.85 -6.01 17.88
C ASP A 35 -15.77 -4.77 17.89
N PHE A 36 -15.30 -3.63 17.37
CA PHE A 36 -16.09 -2.41 17.22
C PHE A 36 -15.98 -1.87 15.79
N ASP A 37 -17.05 -1.23 15.28
CA ASP A 37 -17.07 -0.56 13.96
C ASP A 37 -16.27 0.77 14.02
N ALA A 38 -14.96 0.66 14.18
CA ALA A 38 -14.01 1.76 14.05
C ALA A 38 -13.33 1.66 12.67
N ARG A 39 -13.39 2.76 11.90
CA ARG A 39 -12.83 2.81 10.56
C ARG A 39 -11.67 3.79 10.50
N PHE A 40 -10.58 3.36 9.89
CA PHE A 40 -9.45 4.21 9.57
C PHE A 40 -9.42 4.47 8.07
N ASN A 41 -9.26 5.74 7.69
CA ASN A 41 -9.11 6.14 6.30
C ASN A 41 -7.64 6.46 6.02
N VAL A 42 -7.08 5.89 4.95
CA VAL A 42 -5.74 6.25 4.47
C VAL A 42 -5.79 7.66 3.89
N THR A 43 -4.91 8.54 4.38
CA THR A 43 -4.82 9.94 3.97
C THR A 43 -3.62 10.21 3.08
N SER A 44 -2.52 9.48 3.24
CA SER A 44 -1.39 9.55 2.30
C SER A 44 -0.43 8.38 2.46
N ALA A 45 0.37 8.13 1.43
CA ALA A 45 1.58 7.30 1.53
C ALA A 45 2.60 7.72 0.47
N THR A 46 3.87 7.48 0.77
CA THR A 46 4.96 7.48 -0.21
C THR A 46 5.13 6.05 -0.72
N VAL A 47 5.10 5.85 -2.02
CA VAL A 47 5.15 4.52 -2.64
C VAL A 47 6.43 4.35 -3.43
N TYR A 48 7.21 3.33 -3.08
CA TYR A 48 8.43 2.95 -3.74
C TYR A 48 8.21 1.72 -4.61
N PHE A 49 8.68 1.78 -5.85
CA PHE A 49 8.64 0.70 -6.82
C PHE A 49 10.06 0.34 -7.25
N ALA A 50 10.39 -0.94 -7.19
CA ALA A 50 11.72 -1.46 -7.54
C ALA A 50 11.63 -2.83 -8.20
N GLY A 51 12.77 -3.34 -8.69
CA GLY A 51 12.90 -4.68 -9.26
C GLY A 51 12.41 -4.78 -10.70
N ALA A 52 11.81 -5.93 -11.04
CA ALA A 52 11.33 -6.20 -12.40
C ALA A 52 10.33 -5.12 -12.86
N GLY A 53 10.39 -4.73 -14.14
CA GLY A 53 9.58 -3.62 -14.67
C GLY A 53 10.17 -2.23 -14.46
N PHE A 54 11.14 -2.09 -13.54
CA PHE A 54 11.81 -0.82 -13.23
C PHE A 54 13.34 -0.87 -13.41
N SER A 55 13.90 -2.02 -13.79
CA SER A 55 15.34 -2.26 -13.98
C SER A 55 16.02 -1.29 -14.96
N ASN A 56 15.32 -0.87 -16.02
CA ASN A 56 15.88 0.03 -17.03
C ASN A 56 16.07 1.46 -16.52
N SER A 57 15.44 1.82 -15.40
CA SER A 57 15.63 3.14 -14.78
C SER A 57 16.83 3.19 -13.84
N GLY A 58 17.49 2.05 -13.54
CA GLY A 58 18.61 1.96 -12.60
C GLY A 58 18.30 2.36 -11.14
N SER A 59 17.06 2.79 -10.86
CA SER A 59 16.69 3.50 -9.64
C SER A 59 15.29 3.11 -9.17
N ILE A 60 15.10 3.16 -7.85
CA ILE A 60 13.79 3.09 -7.20
C ILE A 60 12.93 4.22 -7.75
N GLN A 61 11.73 3.87 -8.23
CA GLN A 61 10.75 4.86 -8.65
C GLN A 61 9.87 5.22 -7.45
N THR A 62 9.68 6.51 -7.22
CA THR A 62 8.85 7.01 -6.13
C THR A 62 7.59 7.65 -6.69
N ALA A 63 6.48 7.45 -5.99
CA ALA A 63 5.22 8.15 -6.21
C ALA A 63 4.56 8.45 -4.87
N THR A 64 3.51 9.26 -4.87
CA THR A 64 2.72 9.56 -3.67
C THR A 64 1.24 9.32 -3.94
N ILE A 65 0.52 8.92 -2.90
CA ILE A 65 -0.94 8.88 -2.88
C ILE A 65 -1.45 9.81 -1.78
N THR A 66 -2.59 10.45 -2.02
CA THR A 66 -3.26 11.40 -1.11
C THR A 66 -4.60 10.87 -0.60
N SER A 67 -4.81 9.57 -0.75
CA SER A 67 -5.95 8.80 -0.22
C SER A 67 -5.61 7.32 -0.25
N GLY A 68 -6.53 6.45 0.14
CA GLY A 68 -6.40 5.00 -0.07
C GLY A 68 -6.48 4.55 -1.54
N SER A 69 -6.84 5.43 -2.48
CA SER A 69 -6.93 5.06 -3.90
C SER A 69 -5.55 4.86 -4.54
N LEU A 70 -5.39 3.77 -5.28
CA LEU A 70 -4.19 3.45 -6.06
C LEU A 70 -4.24 3.99 -7.50
N ALA A 71 -5.36 4.60 -7.92
CA ALA A 71 -5.52 5.15 -9.25
C ALA A 71 -4.40 6.14 -9.67
N PRO A 72 -3.93 7.07 -8.80
CA PRO A 72 -2.87 8.01 -9.17
C PRO A 72 -1.53 7.34 -9.53
N ILE A 73 -1.29 6.12 -9.02
CA ILE A 73 -0.05 5.37 -9.23
C ILE A 73 -0.27 4.14 -10.13
N LYS A 74 -1.44 4.02 -10.75
CA LYS A 74 -1.83 2.86 -11.56
C LYS A 74 -0.85 2.59 -12.72
N SER A 75 -0.35 3.65 -13.35
CA SER A 75 0.65 3.54 -14.42
C SER A 75 1.96 2.88 -13.97
N LYS A 76 2.39 3.10 -12.72
CA LYS A 76 3.54 2.41 -12.12
C LYS A 76 3.18 0.98 -11.74
N ILE A 77 2.00 0.76 -11.15
CA ILE A 77 1.49 -0.58 -10.84
C ILE A 77 1.45 -1.46 -12.11
N ASP A 78 1.06 -0.90 -13.25
CA ASP A 78 0.97 -1.65 -14.51
C ASP A 78 2.32 -2.12 -15.05
N LEU A 79 3.41 -1.44 -14.70
CA LEU A 79 4.77 -1.86 -15.03
C LEU A 79 5.26 -3.03 -14.16
N CYS A 80 4.61 -3.29 -13.03
CA CYS A 80 5.00 -4.36 -12.12
C CYS A 80 4.86 -5.74 -12.77
N LYS A 81 5.79 -6.62 -12.45
CA LYS A 81 5.96 -7.99 -12.96
C LYS A 81 6.40 -8.91 -11.82
N PRO A 82 6.40 -10.25 -12.01
CA PRO A 82 7.13 -11.14 -11.13
C PRO A 82 8.57 -10.65 -10.92
N GLY A 83 8.98 -10.46 -9.66
CA GLY A 83 10.25 -9.87 -9.26
C GLY A 83 10.21 -8.37 -8.96
N SER A 84 9.06 -7.69 -9.04
CA SER A 84 8.90 -6.32 -8.55
C SER A 84 8.75 -6.28 -7.03
N THR A 85 9.18 -5.17 -6.43
CA THR A 85 8.86 -4.83 -5.04
C THR A 85 8.08 -3.53 -5.01
N VAL A 86 6.98 -3.50 -4.24
CA VAL A 86 6.17 -2.30 -4.02
C VAL A 86 6.05 -2.05 -2.52
N THR A 87 6.51 -0.90 -2.05
CA THR A 87 6.51 -0.53 -0.63
C THR A 87 5.72 0.75 -0.43
N PHE A 88 4.72 0.71 0.45
CA PHE A 88 4.00 1.87 0.94
C PHE A 88 4.62 2.26 2.28
N ASP A 89 5.26 3.42 2.30
CA ASP A 89 5.92 4.02 3.46
C ASP A 89 5.28 5.35 3.82
N GLU A 90 5.62 5.86 5.01
CA GLU A 90 4.99 7.05 5.60
C GLU A 90 3.46 6.97 5.51
N LEU A 91 2.90 5.77 5.73
CA LEU A 91 1.48 5.47 5.54
C LEU A 91 0.67 6.15 6.64
N LYS A 92 -0.01 7.24 6.28
CA LYS A 92 -0.82 8.04 7.20
C LYS A 92 -2.29 7.65 7.11
N VAL A 93 -2.91 7.57 8.28
CA VAL A 93 -4.31 7.22 8.45
C VAL A 93 -4.99 8.18 9.41
N VAL A 94 -6.29 8.39 9.25
CA VAL A 94 -7.12 9.12 10.21
C VAL A 94 -8.16 8.18 10.81
N GLY A 95 -8.26 8.18 12.13
CA GLY A 95 -9.24 7.38 12.86
C GLY A 95 -10.59 8.07 13.02
N PRO A 96 -11.58 7.39 13.62
CA PRO A 96 -12.88 7.98 13.92
C PRO A 96 -12.79 9.09 14.98
N ASP A 97 -11.68 9.15 15.71
CA ASP A 97 -11.31 10.22 16.65
C ASP A 97 -10.81 11.49 15.96
N GLY A 98 -10.64 11.47 14.63
CA GLY A 98 -10.11 12.59 13.85
C GLY A 98 -8.60 12.77 13.96
N HIS A 99 -7.90 11.90 14.69
CA HIS A 99 -6.45 11.97 14.85
C HIS A 99 -5.73 11.26 13.71
N THR A 100 -4.74 11.93 13.13
CA THR A 100 -3.85 11.35 12.12
C THR A 100 -2.74 10.55 12.80
N ARG A 101 -2.47 9.34 12.29
CA ARG A 101 -1.39 8.46 12.74
C ARG A 101 -0.57 8.01 11.55
N THR A 102 0.73 7.85 11.74
CA THR A 102 1.57 7.12 10.79
C THR A 102 1.68 5.68 11.27
N ILE A 103 1.31 4.72 10.42
CA ILE A 103 1.36 3.29 10.72
C ILE A 103 2.57 2.63 10.05
N PRO A 104 2.97 1.41 10.48
CA PRO A 104 4.11 0.72 9.88
C PRO A 104 3.96 0.56 8.36
N PRO A 105 5.08 0.59 7.61
CA PRO A 105 5.07 0.42 6.18
C PRO A 105 4.59 -0.98 5.79
N VAL A 106 4.00 -1.08 4.60
CA VAL A 106 3.62 -2.37 4.00
C VAL A 106 4.36 -2.59 2.69
N SER A 107 5.01 -3.73 2.54
CA SER A 107 5.82 -4.06 1.36
C SER A 107 5.38 -5.38 0.74
N PHE A 108 5.37 -5.42 -0.59
CA PHE A 108 4.96 -6.57 -1.39
C PHE A 108 6.10 -6.98 -2.31
N VAL A 109 6.43 -8.27 -2.29
CA VAL A 109 7.35 -8.90 -3.26
C VAL A 109 6.50 -9.69 -4.25
N LEU A 110 6.46 -9.23 -5.49
CA LEU A 110 5.56 -9.77 -6.49
C LEU A 110 6.19 -11.00 -7.17
N TYR A 111 5.39 -12.04 -7.40
CA TYR A 111 5.80 -13.26 -8.11
C TYR A 111 4.83 -13.65 -9.22
#